data_AF-A0A1J4K866-F1
#
_entry.id   AF-A0A1J4K866-F1
#
_cell.length_a   1.000
_cell.length_b   1.000
_cell.length_c   1.000
_cell.angle_alpha   90.00
_cell.angle_beta   90.00
_cell.angle_gamma   90.00
#
_symmetry.space_group_name_H-M   'P 1'
#
loop_
_entity.id
_entity.type
_entity.pdbx_description
1 polymer ?
#
loop_
_entity_poly.entity_id
_entity_poly.type
_entity_poly.pdbx_seq_one_letter_code
_entity_poly.pdbx_strand_id
1 'polypeptide(L)'
;MINYRCNGQIKEINRMSDRIIETSKGNAGTWSFAFLQECQNAFSRFRSEDTALVVDKLVTELLSDNITTLSSFKLAQFLSVMKNWQVTSFHDCIEKRKSDIICVVENLEKKPLSHATSDLLMSLVASIDGITSPKLYDGNSRFPTRISHCDGCSSCQSNRGLSGMIGVMSVGEKGIRMHHKAYSVPPSETNTYGNVVSKASSQDSNLISYHSSSLSQSAGDQVFSGCIVRSSKQ
;
A
#
# COMPACT_ATOMS: atom_id res chain seq x y z
N MET A 1 6.83 32.28 11.53
CA MET A 1 7.44 32.47 10.19
C MET A 1 6.50 31.82 9.18
N ILE A 2 5.82 32.61 8.35
CA ILE A 2 4.90 32.07 7.33
C ILE A 2 5.74 31.79 6.08
N ASN A 3 6.01 30.51 5.81
CA ASN A 3 6.73 30.08 4.62
C ASN A 3 5.78 30.19 3.43
N TYR A 4 5.96 31.21 2.58
CA TYR A 4 5.20 31.34 1.34
C TYR A 4 5.60 30.20 0.39
N ARG A 5 4.81 29.14 0.35
CA ARG A 5 4.95 28.09 -0.67
C ARG A 5 4.60 28.67 -2.03
N CYS A 6 5.41 28.36 -3.04
CA CYS A 6 5.04 28.66 -4.42
C CYS A 6 3.82 27.82 -4.80
N ASN A 7 2.82 28.44 -5.45
CA ASN A 7 1.61 27.76 -5.94
C ASN A 7 1.90 26.50 -6.79
N GLY A 8 3.08 26.42 -7.42
CA GLY A 8 3.50 25.25 -8.19
C GLY A 8 3.67 23.98 -7.33
N GLN A 9 4.26 24.09 -6.14
CA GLN A 9 4.54 22.92 -5.29
C GLN A 9 3.25 22.30 -4.75
N ILE A 10 2.30 23.14 -4.32
CA ILE A 10 0.98 22.68 -3.86
C ILE A 10 0.24 21.92 -4.97
N LYS A 11 0.33 22.40 -6.23
CA LYS A 11 -0.25 21.70 -7.38
C LYS A 11 0.40 20.33 -7.61
N GLU A 12 1.72 20.20 -7.45
CA GLU A 12 2.42 18.92 -7.59
C GLU A 12 1.98 17.93 -6.50
N ILE A 13 1.88 18.36 -5.25
CA ILE A 13 1.42 17.53 -4.12
C ILE A 13 0.00 17.04 -4.35
N ASN A 14 -0.91 17.95 -4.72
CA ASN A 14 -2.30 17.61 -5.01
C ASN A 14 -2.39 16.63 -6.18
N ARG A 15 -1.67 16.90 -7.27
CA ARG A 15 -1.62 16.00 -8.43
C ARG A 15 -1.12 14.61 -8.06
N MET A 16 -0.08 14.51 -7.23
CA MET A 16 0.47 13.23 -6.81
C MET A 16 -0.53 12.45 -5.96
N SER A 17 -1.13 13.10 -4.96
CA SER A 17 -2.12 12.47 -4.07
C SER A 17 -3.40 12.08 -4.82
N ASP A 18 -3.91 12.91 -5.73
CA ASP A 18 -5.03 12.57 -6.62
C ASP A 18 -4.73 11.35 -7.48
N ARG A 19 -3.51 11.29 -8.03
CA ARG A 19 -3.12 10.15 -8.88
C ARG A 19 -2.97 8.86 -8.09
N ILE A 20 -2.51 8.90 -6.84
CA ILE A 20 -2.48 7.74 -5.94
C ILE A 20 -3.91 7.24 -5.71
N ILE A 21 -4.82 8.14 -5.34
CA ILE A 21 -6.24 7.80 -5.11
C ILE A 21 -6.87 7.20 -6.37
N GLU A 22 -6.70 7.84 -7.53
CA GLU A 22 -7.26 7.37 -8.79
C GLU A 22 -6.71 5.99 -9.19
N THR A 23 -5.41 5.79 -9.05
CA THR A 23 -4.77 4.51 -9.36
C THR A 23 -5.21 3.40 -8.39
N SER A 24 -5.57 3.75 -7.14
CA SER A 24 -6.11 2.80 -6.17
C SER A 24 -7.48 2.25 -6.60
N LYS A 25 -8.28 3.04 -7.32
CA LYS A 25 -9.63 2.68 -7.81
C LYS A 25 -9.60 1.69 -8.98
N GLY A 26 -8.46 1.55 -9.65
CA GLY A 26 -8.29 0.58 -10.73
C GLY A 26 -8.35 -0.88 -10.27
N ASN A 27 -8.80 -1.76 -11.16
CA ASN A 27 -9.02 -3.19 -10.91
C ASN A 27 -7.74 -4.02 -10.70
N ALA A 28 -6.56 -3.44 -10.92
CA ALA A 28 -5.30 -4.11 -10.64
C ALA A 28 -5.17 -4.37 -9.13
N GLY A 29 -4.90 -5.63 -8.77
CA GLY A 29 -4.81 -6.07 -7.37
C GLY A 29 -3.61 -5.52 -6.59
N THR A 30 -2.63 -4.93 -7.28
CA THR A 30 -1.43 -4.34 -6.67
C THR A 30 -0.97 -3.10 -7.45
N TRP A 31 -0.02 -2.38 -6.89
CA TRP A 31 0.63 -1.24 -7.51
C TRP A 31 1.67 -1.70 -8.54
N SER A 32 1.75 -1.01 -9.68
CA SER A 32 2.86 -1.26 -10.61
C SER A 32 4.17 -0.76 -10.02
N PHE A 33 5.26 -1.50 -10.26
CA PHE A 33 6.59 -1.11 -9.77
C PHE A 33 6.99 0.29 -10.27
N ALA A 34 6.73 0.58 -11.56
CA ALA A 34 7.01 1.88 -12.16
C ALA A 34 6.29 3.02 -11.44
N PHE A 35 5.02 2.81 -11.05
CA PHE A 35 4.26 3.81 -10.32
C PHE A 35 4.81 4.03 -8.90
N LEU A 36 5.16 2.96 -8.20
CA LEU A 36 5.77 3.05 -6.86
C LEU A 36 7.12 3.78 -6.91
N GLN A 37 7.96 3.50 -7.90
CA GLN A 37 9.24 4.18 -8.07
C GLN A 37 9.07 5.68 -8.36
N GLU A 38 8.08 6.05 -9.20
CA GLU A 38 7.76 7.45 -9.44
C GLU A 38 7.31 8.16 -8.15
N CYS A 39 6.45 7.52 -7.37
CA CYS A 39 6.01 8.04 -6.08
C CYS A 39 7.21 8.23 -5.14
N GLN A 40 8.06 7.22 -4.98
CA GLN A 40 9.24 7.29 -4.12
C GLN A 40 10.16 8.47 -4.47
N ASN A 41 10.39 8.69 -5.77
CA ASN A 41 11.18 9.83 -6.27
C ASN A 41 10.50 11.19 -6.00
N ALA A 42 9.18 11.23 -5.90
CA ALA A 42 8.47 12.44 -5.48
C ALA A 42 8.60 12.66 -3.97
N PHE A 43 8.34 11.63 -3.15
CA PHE A 43 8.40 11.74 -1.69
C PHE A 43 9.81 12.01 -1.15
N SER A 44 10.87 11.62 -1.85
CA SER A 44 12.25 11.98 -1.45
C SER A 44 12.52 13.49 -1.47
N ARG A 45 11.67 14.26 -2.18
CA ARG A 45 11.75 15.73 -2.29
C ARG A 45 10.77 16.45 -1.36
N PHE A 46 9.92 15.71 -0.64
CA PHE A 46 8.86 16.27 0.18
C PHE A 46 9.38 16.74 1.54
N ARG A 47 8.88 17.90 1.96
CA ARG A 47 9.02 18.41 3.33
C ARG A 47 7.95 17.79 4.22
N SER A 48 8.12 17.94 5.53
CA SER A 48 7.16 17.45 6.52
C SER A 48 5.72 17.89 6.25
N GLU A 49 5.49 19.14 5.82
CA GLU A 49 4.13 19.61 5.56
C GLU A 49 3.60 19.11 4.19
N ASP A 50 4.47 18.73 3.25
CA ASP A 50 4.04 18.05 2.02
C ASP A 50 3.52 16.65 2.34
N THR A 51 4.29 15.91 3.15
CA THR A 51 3.91 14.58 3.64
C THR A 51 2.58 14.64 4.38
N ALA A 52 2.40 15.63 5.26
CA ALA A 52 1.16 15.84 6.00
C ALA A 52 -0.04 16.00 5.06
N LEU A 53 0.06 16.86 4.04
CA LEU A 53 -1.02 17.06 3.06
C LEU A 53 -1.38 15.77 2.31
N VAL A 54 -0.39 14.98 1.92
CA VAL A 54 -0.66 13.71 1.23
C VAL A 54 -1.27 12.69 2.18
N VAL A 55 -0.66 12.44 3.34
CA VAL A 55 -1.20 11.51 4.34
C VAL A 55 -2.62 11.91 4.71
N ASP A 56 -2.87 13.21 4.91
CA ASP A 56 -4.19 13.70 5.26
C ASP A 56 -5.23 13.37 4.21
N LYS A 57 -4.90 13.57 2.93
CA LYS A 57 -5.79 13.29 1.82
C LYS A 57 -6.03 11.79 1.62
N LEU A 58 -5.00 10.95 1.81
CA LEU A 58 -5.14 9.49 1.71
C LEU A 58 -6.01 8.93 2.84
N VAL A 59 -5.83 9.40 4.08
CA VAL A 59 -6.66 8.98 5.22
C VAL A 59 -8.10 9.48 5.06
N THR A 60 -8.31 10.70 4.56
CA THR A 60 -9.66 11.19 4.25
C THR A 60 -10.34 10.35 3.17
N GLU A 61 -9.63 9.89 2.14
CA GLU A 61 -10.20 8.96 1.16
C GLU A 61 -10.54 7.61 1.79
N LEU A 62 -9.72 7.09 2.72
CA LEU A 62 -10.02 5.87 3.48
C LEU A 62 -11.31 5.95 4.31
N LEU A 63 -11.67 7.15 4.78
CA LEU A 63 -12.90 7.44 5.50
C LEU A 63 -14.10 7.72 4.58
N SER A 64 -13.90 7.77 3.26
CA SER A 64 -14.97 8.08 2.30
C SER A 64 -15.98 6.95 2.21
N ASP A 65 -17.27 7.28 2.27
CA ASP A 65 -18.38 6.31 2.11
C ASP A 65 -18.35 5.58 0.77
N ASN A 66 -17.68 6.16 -0.24
CA ASN A 66 -17.60 5.63 -1.60
C ASN A 66 -16.35 4.75 -1.84
N ILE A 67 -15.55 4.49 -0.81
CA ILE A 67 -14.34 3.71 -0.99
C ILE A 67 -14.68 2.23 -1.20
N THR A 68 -14.11 1.64 -2.26
CA THR A 68 -14.25 0.19 -2.49
C THR A 68 -13.27 -0.58 -1.62
N THR A 69 -13.59 -1.85 -1.31
CA THR A 69 -12.70 -2.71 -0.51
C THR A 69 -11.30 -2.83 -1.10
N LEU A 70 -11.21 -2.94 -2.44
CA LEU A 70 -9.92 -3.01 -3.13
C LEU A 70 -9.14 -1.69 -3.06
N SER A 71 -9.81 -0.55 -3.22
CA SER A 71 -9.18 0.76 -3.10
C SER A 71 -8.68 0.99 -1.67
N SER A 72 -9.48 0.67 -0.66
CA SER A 72 -9.10 0.72 0.76
C SER A 72 -7.87 -0.12 1.06
N PHE A 73 -7.86 -1.37 0.59
CA PHE A 73 -6.70 -2.26 0.69
C PHE A 73 -5.44 -1.66 0.03
N LYS A 74 -5.56 -1.14 -1.20
CA LYS A 74 -4.43 -0.57 -1.93
C LYS A 74 -3.89 0.70 -1.26
N LEU A 75 -4.75 1.56 -0.72
CA LEU A 75 -4.32 2.73 0.04
C LEU A 75 -3.59 2.32 1.34
N ALA A 76 -4.10 1.31 2.06
CA ALA A 76 -3.42 0.76 3.22
C ALA A 76 -2.03 0.17 2.86
N GLN A 77 -1.95 -0.56 1.75
CA GLN A 77 -0.66 -1.05 1.22
C GLN A 77 0.28 0.12 0.90
N PHE A 78 -0.21 1.17 0.26
CA PHE A 78 0.61 2.32 -0.12
C PHE A 78 1.15 3.07 1.10
N LEU A 79 0.33 3.29 2.13
CA LEU A 79 0.77 3.87 3.39
C LEU A 79 1.84 2.99 4.07
N SER A 80 1.69 1.67 4.05
CA SER A 80 2.72 0.75 4.56
C SER A 80 4.02 0.83 3.74
N VAL A 81 3.94 1.06 2.44
CA VAL A 81 5.11 1.26 1.59
C VAL A 81 5.79 2.60 1.93
N MET A 82 5.03 3.68 2.11
CA MET A 82 5.56 4.98 2.55
C MET A 82 6.29 4.89 3.89
N LYS A 83 5.75 4.12 4.84
CA LYS A 83 6.44 3.79 6.11
C LYS A 83 7.83 3.20 5.87
N ASN A 84 7.92 2.21 4.98
CA ASN A 84 9.18 1.52 4.67
C ASN A 84 10.18 2.39 3.91
N TRP A 85 9.71 3.37 3.14
CA TRP A 85 10.56 4.37 2.49
C TRP A 85 11.14 5.42 3.45
N GLN A 86 10.70 5.43 4.72
CA GLN A 86 11.12 6.41 5.73
C GLN A 86 10.86 7.85 5.27
N VAL A 87 9.68 8.10 4.68
CA VAL A 87 9.30 9.44 4.23
C VAL A 87 9.32 10.42 5.40
N THR A 88 9.89 11.61 5.18
CA THR A 88 10.07 12.66 6.20
C THR A 88 8.76 12.96 6.93
N SER A 89 8.82 12.88 8.27
CA SER A 89 7.67 13.11 9.19
C SER A 89 6.46 12.21 8.96
N PHE A 90 6.60 11.08 8.26
CA PHE A 90 5.48 10.16 8.05
C PHE A 90 4.87 9.66 9.37
N HIS A 91 5.71 9.23 10.33
CA HIS A 91 5.25 8.75 11.63
C HIS A 91 4.46 9.82 12.40
N ASP A 92 4.93 11.07 12.42
CA ASP A 92 4.22 12.18 13.06
C ASP A 92 2.85 12.44 12.41
N CYS A 93 2.76 12.27 11.09
CA CYS A 93 1.49 12.43 10.36
C CYS A 93 0.52 11.29 10.68
N ILE A 94 1.01 10.04 10.76
CA ILE A 94 0.19 8.90 11.17
C ILE A 94 -0.30 9.05 12.61
N GLU A 95 0.55 9.51 13.54
CA GLU A 95 0.14 9.71 14.94
C GLU A 95 -0.99 10.74 15.05
N LYS A 96 -0.88 11.85 14.31
CA LYS A 96 -1.94 12.87 14.26
C LYS A 96 -3.28 12.35 13.72
N ARG A 97 -3.24 11.32 12.87
CA ARG A 97 -4.43 10.68 12.26
C ARG A 97 -4.73 9.32 12.87
N LYS A 98 -4.16 8.98 14.04
CA LYS A 98 -4.29 7.66 14.68
C LYS A 98 -5.75 7.29 14.95
N SER A 99 -6.54 8.21 15.50
CA SER A 99 -7.96 7.99 15.78
C SER A 99 -8.76 7.70 14.50
N ASP A 100 -8.47 8.42 13.43
CA ASP A 100 -9.12 8.23 12.13
C ASP A 100 -8.80 6.87 11.54
N ILE A 101 -7.53 6.45 11.61
CA ILE A 101 -7.10 5.13 11.12
C ILE A 101 -7.78 4.01 11.92
N ILE A 102 -7.86 4.14 13.24
CA ILE A 102 -8.59 3.18 14.10
C ILE A 102 -10.07 3.14 13.71
N CYS A 103 -10.70 4.29 13.49
CA CYS A 103 -12.08 4.38 13.01
C CYS A 103 -12.28 3.67 11.67
N VAL A 104 -11.35 3.81 10.71
CA VAL A 104 -11.40 3.03 9.45
C VAL A 104 -11.41 1.54 9.75
N VAL A 105 -10.50 1.07 10.61
CA VAL A 105 -10.36 -0.35 10.95
C VAL A 105 -11.62 -0.91 11.62
N GLU A 106 -12.21 -0.17 12.57
CA GLU A 106 -13.43 -0.57 13.28
C GLU A 106 -14.65 -0.66 12.35
N ASN A 107 -14.67 0.16 11.30
CA ASN A 107 -15.77 0.21 10.32
C ASN A 107 -15.52 -0.66 9.06
N LEU A 108 -14.42 -1.42 9.00
CA LEU A 108 -14.21 -2.36 7.90
C LEU A 108 -15.24 -3.50 7.99
N GLU A 109 -16.15 -3.54 7.01
CA GLU A 109 -17.07 -4.67 6.86
C GLU A 109 -16.32 -6.00 6.70
N LYS A 110 -16.97 -7.13 7.00
CA LYS A 110 -16.43 -8.49 6.82
C LYS A 110 -16.39 -8.92 5.34
N LYS A 111 -15.69 -8.14 4.52
CA LYS A 111 -15.46 -8.36 3.09
C LYS A 111 -14.09 -9.00 2.85
N PRO A 112 -13.85 -9.59 1.66
CA PRO A 112 -12.51 -10.05 1.29
C PRO A 112 -11.49 -8.92 1.43
N LEU A 113 -10.27 -9.22 1.86
CA LEU A 113 -9.18 -8.26 2.14
C LEU A 113 -9.32 -7.42 3.42
N SER A 114 -10.49 -7.34 4.08
CA SER A 114 -10.64 -6.49 5.28
C SER A 114 -9.65 -6.81 6.39
N HIS A 115 -9.34 -8.10 6.63
CA HIS A 115 -8.32 -8.49 7.61
C HIS A 115 -6.93 -7.97 7.22
N ALA A 116 -6.54 -8.14 5.95
CA ALA A 116 -5.25 -7.68 5.48
C ALA A 116 -5.14 -6.14 5.49
N THR A 117 -6.24 -5.44 5.16
CA THR A 117 -6.34 -3.98 5.28
C THR A 117 -6.17 -3.55 6.74
N SER A 118 -6.89 -4.21 7.66
CA SER A 118 -6.78 -3.98 9.10
C SER A 118 -5.35 -4.18 9.59
N ASP A 119 -4.69 -5.29 9.25
CA ASP A 119 -3.32 -5.58 9.66
C ASP A 119 -2.34 -4.50 9.17
N LEU A 120 -2.48 -4.09 7.91
CA LEU A 120 -1.65 -3.03 7.32
C LEU A 120 -1.83 -1.72 8.08
N LEU A 121 -3.07 -1.28 8.30
CA LEU A 121 -3.38 -0.03 9.00
C LEU A 121 -2.96 -0.06 10.47
N MET A 122 -3.24 -1.16 11.19
CA MET A 122 -2.82 -1.33 12.59
C MET A 122 -1.30 -1.39 12.73
N SER A 123 -0.57 -1.91 11.73
CA SER A 123 0.89 -1.88 11.73
C SER A 123 1.48 -0.46 11.62
N LEU A 124 0.72 0.50 11.06
CA LEU A 124 1.12 1.91 11.01
C LEU A 124 1.05 2.51 12.42
N VAL A 125 -0.05 2.22 13.13
CA VAL A 125 -0.34 2.75 14.47
C VAL A 125 0.57 2.13 15.53
N ALA A 126 0.73 0.80 15.53
CA ALA A 126 1.54 0.08 16.52
C ALA A 126 3.03 0.47 16.47
N SER A 127 3.50 0.98 15.33
CA SER A 127 4.89 1.39 15.16
C SER A 127 5.27 2.61 16.00
N ILE A 128 4.31 3.38 16.50
CA ILE A 128 4.55 4.66 17.17
C ILE A 128 4.72 4.45 18.68
N ASP A 129 3.97 3.51 19.24
CA ASP A 129 3.99 3.18 20.67
C ASP A 129 5.31 2.50 21.12
N GLY A 130 6.20 2.15 20.18
CA GLY A 130 7.54 1.58 20.44
C GLY A 130 8.73 2.55 20.24
N ILE A 131 8.50 3.79 19.80
CA ILE A 131 9.55 4.79 19.54
C ILE A 131 9.51 5.90 20.61
N THR A 132 9.36 5.55 21.88
CA THR A 132 9.89 6.38 22.97
C THR A 132 11.34 6.00 23.23
N SER A 133 12.25 6.46 22.36
CA SER A 133 13.57 7.01 22.73
C SER A 133 14.49 7.12 21.49
N PRO A 134 14.73 8.32 20.95
CA PRO A 134 16.09 8.72 20.74
C PRO A 134 16.64 9.07 22.12
N LYS A 135 17.30 8.12 22.79
CA LYS A 135 18.30 8.51 23.78
C LYS A 135 19.38 9.24 22.98
N LEU A 136 19.25 10.56 22.87
CA LEU A 136 20.41 11.42 22.72
C LEU A 136 21.31 11.07 23.90
N TYR A 137 22.31 10.24 23.63
CA TYR A 137 23.45 10.09 24.50
C TYR A 137 24.15 11.45 24.47
N ASP A 138 23.83 12.32 25.42
CA ASP A 138 24.73 13.42 25.77
C ASP A 138 26.01 12.76 26.26
N GLY A 139 27.04 12.83 25.43
CA GLY A 139 28.35 12.25 25.64
C GLY A 139 29.13 12.94 26.76
N ASN A 140 28.62 12.91 27.99
CA ASN A 140 29.37 13.35 29.17
C ASN A 140 28.87 12.77 30.50
N SER A 141 28.73 11.44 30.60
CA SER A 141 28.53 10.77 31.89
C SER A 141 29.59 9.69 32.08
N ARG A 142 30.62 10.03 32.85
CA ARG A 142 31.64 9.12 33.36
C ARG A 142 30.98 7.91 34.01
N PHE A 143 31.43 6.72 33.63
CA PHE A 143 31.14 5.47 34.31
C PHE A 143 31.36 5.58 35.83
N PRO A 144 30.43 5.12 36.67
CA PRO A 144 30.79 4.49 37.91
C PRO A 144 30.76 2.98 37.69
N THR A 145 31.94 2.37 37.66
CA THR A 145 32.12 0.95 37.93
C THR A 145 31.53 0.66 39.31
N ARG A 146 30.37 0.02 39.38
CA ARG A 146 29.96 -0.73 40.56
C ARG A 146 29.45 -2.11 40.16
N ILE A 147 30.28 -3.07 40.52
CA ILE A 147 29.98 -4.48 40.63
C ILE A 147 28.94 -4.64 41.75
N SER A 148 27.80 -5.23 41.41
CA SER A 148 26.90 -5.94 42.36
C SER A 148 26.20 -7.01 41.52
N HIS A 149 26.73 -8.24 41.47
CA HIS A 149 26.26 -9.36 42.30
C HIS A 149 24.75 -9.32 42.57
N CYS A 150 24.01 -10.08 41.76
CA CYS A 150 22.74 -10.66 42.16
C CYS A 150 22.70 -12.11 41.63
N ASP A 151 22.97 -13.02 42.55
CA ASP A 151 22.71 -14.44 42.39
C ASP A 151 21.20 -14.70 42.35
N GLY A 152 20.80 -15.61 41.46
CA GLY A 152 19.61 -16.45 41.64
C GLY A 152 18.28 -15.88 41.13
N CYS A 153 17.91 -16.25 39.90
CA CYS A 153 16.56 -16.74 39.67
C CYS A 153 16.53 -17.65 38.43
N SER A 154 16.49 -18.95 38.71
CA SER A 154 16.22 -20.02 37.75
C SER A 154 14.72 -20.11 37.52
N SER A 155 14.33 -20.49 36.29
CA SER A 155 13.00 -20.98 35.86
C SER A 155 11.96 -19.95 35.38
N CYS A 156 11.98 -19.71 34.07
CA CYS A 156 10.78 -19.85 33.25
C CYS A 156 11.19 -20.00 31.77
N GLN A 157 11.53 -21.23 31.41
CA GLN A 157 11.39 -21.73 30.04
C GLN A 157 9.90 -21.86 29.74
N SER A 158 9.40 -21.20 28.70
CA SER A 158 8.35 -21.79 27.88
C SER A 158 8.30 -21.15 26.49
N ASN A 159 8.70 -21.97 25.53
CA ASN A 159 8.36 -21.98 24.12
C ASN A 159 7.15 -21.14 23.70
N ARG A 160 7.35 -20.34 22.64
CA ARG A 160 6.55 -20.38 21.41
C ARG A 160 7.34 -19.74 20.27
N GLY A 161 7.91 -20.59 19.43
CA GLY A 161 8.38 -20.21 18.11
C GLY A 161 7.20 -20.01 17.17
N LEU A 162 7.22 -18.93 16.42
CA LEU A 162 6.61 -18.78 15.10
C LEU A 162 7.48 -17.77 14.36
N SER A 163 8.51 -18.30 13.69
CA SER A 163 9.38 -17.57 12.78
C SER A 163 8.63 -17.39 11.47
N GLY A 164 7.92 -16.27 11.32
CA GLY A 164 7.37 -15.85 10.04
C GLY A 164 8.49 -15.27 9.18
N MET A 165 8.85 -15.95 8.10
CA MET A 165 9.79 -15.46 7.10
C MET A 165 9.24 -14.19 6.44
N ILE A 166 9.69 -13.02 6.88
CA ILE A 166 9.61 -11.79 6.10
C ILE A 166 10.86 -11.75 5.22
N GLY A 167 10.67 -11.90 3.91
CA GLY A 167 11.72 -11.72 2.91
C GLY A 167 12.14 -10.25 2.87
N VAL A 168 13.24 -9.91 3.54
CA VAL A 168 13.87 -8.60 3.45
C VAL A 168 14.78 -8.61 2.21
N MET A 169 14.38 -7.92 1.14
CA MET A 169 15.28 -7.63 0.02
C MET A 169 16.22 -6.49 0.42
N SER A 170 17.45 -6.83 0.80
CA SER A 170 18.52 -5.86 1.01
C SER A 170 19.23 -5.60 -0.33
N VAL A 171 19.22 -4.35 -0.80
CA VAL A 171 19.99 -3.92 -1.97
C VAL A 171 21.39 -3.55 -1.49
N GLY A 172 22.35 -4.45 -1.71
CA GLY A 172 23.77 -4.18 -1.50
C GLY A 172 24.46 -3.83 -2.81
N GLU A 173 25.06 -2.64 -2.87
CA GLU A 173 26.02 -2.25 -3.90
C GLU A 173 27.29 -3.10 -3.75
N LYS A 174 27.36 -4.23 -4.46
CA LYS A 174 28.61 -4.88 -4.93
C LYS A 174 28.28 -6.13 -5.75
N GLY A 175 28.59 -6.05 -7.05
CA GLY A 175 28.98 -7.14 -7.96
C GLY A 175 28.27 -8.49 -7.84
N ILE A 176 27.43 -8.79 -8.82
CA ILE A 176 26.88 -10.14 -9.05
C ILE A 176 28.03 -11.08 -9.45
N ARG A 177 28.42 -11.99 -8.55
CA ARG A 177 29.28 -13.13 -8.86
C ARG A 177 28.40 -14.39 -8.93
N MET A 178 28.14 -14.87 -10.14
CA MET A 178 27.39 -16.12 -10.34
C MET A 178 28.26 -17.34 -9.98
N HIS A 179 27.92 -18.03 -8.91
CA HIS A 179 28.42 -19.38 -8.64
C HIS A 179 27.41 -20.39 -9.17
N HIS A 180 27.72 -21.04 -10.30
CA HIS A 180 26.99 -22.20 -10.78
C HIS A 180 27.26 -23.38 -9.84
N LYS A 181 26.28 -23.71 -8.98
CA LYS A 181 26.19 -25.02 -8.35
C LYS A 181 25.31 -25.91 -9.22
N ALA A 182 25.92 -26.88 -9.89
CA ALA A 182 25.20 -27.97 -10.54
C ALA A 182 24.56 -28.84 -9.45
N TYR A 183 23.23 -28.93 -9.46
CA TYR A 183 22.50 -29.91 -8.67
C TYR A 183 22.16 -31.09 -9.57
N SER A 184 22.71 -32.25 -9.24
CA SER A 184 22.37 -33.54 -9.83
C SER A 184 20.96 -33.94 -9.36
N VAL A 185 20.04 -34.08 -10.31
CA VAL A 185 18.69 -34.59 -10.09
C VAL A 185 18.75 -36.12 -10.03
N PRO A 186 18.27 -36.79 -8.97
CA PRO A 186 18.15 -38.24 -8.97
C PRO A 186 17.01 -38.71 -9.90
N PRO A 187 17.15 -39.87 -10.56
CA PRO A 187 16.16 -40.37 -11.50
C PRO A 187 14.87 -40.77 -10.78
N SER A 188 13.75 -40.20 -11.23
CA SER A 188 12.40 -40.55 -10.80
C SER A 188 11.98 -41.90 -11.39
N GLU A 189 11.60 -42.83 -10.52
CA GLU A 189 11.07 -44.15 -10.85
C GLU A 189 9.76 -44.04 -11.65
N THR A 190 9.73 -44.72 -12.79
CA THR A 190 8.55 -44.91 -13.64
C THR A 190 7.63 -45.95 -13.01
N ASN A 191 6.47 -45.53 -12.48
CA ASN A 191 5.39 -46.45 -12.12
C ASN A 191 4.41 -46.60 -13.29
N THR A 192 4.41 -47.81 -13.84
CA THR A 192 3.53 -48.31 -14.88
C THR A 192 2.25 -48.85 -14.25
N TYR A 193 1.10 -48.22 -14.49
CA TYR A 193 -0.21 -48.83 -14.23
C TYR A 193 -1.21 -48.52 -15.34
N GLY A 194 -1.53 -49.56 -16.11
CA GLY A 194 -2.91 -50.04 -16.26
C GLY A 194 -3.87 -49.22 -17.12
N ASN A 195 -3.88 -49.53 -18.42
CA ASN A 195 -5.03 -49.37 -19.31
C ASN A 195 -6.30 -50.01 -18.72
N VAL A 196 -7.40 -49.26 -18.64
CA VAL A 196 -8.75 -49.83 -18.73
C VAL A 196 -9.56 -49.01 -19.73
N VAL A 197 -9.89 -49.68 -20.83
CA VAL A 197 -10.80 -49.24 -21.89
C VAL A 197 -12.24 -49.26 -21.36
N SER A 198 -13.00 -48.21 -21.61
CA SER A 198 -14.46 -48.30 -21.76
C SER A 198 -14.96 -47.22 -22.71
N LYS A 199 -15.55 -47.70 -23.82
CA LYS A 199 -16.30 -46.96 -24.83
C LYS A 199 -17.67 -46.56 -24.30
N ALA A 200 -18.17 -45.40 -24.73
CA ALA A 200 -19.54 -45.09 -25.21
C ALA A 200 -19.72 -43.55 -25.19
N SER A 201 -19.74 -42.86 -26.35
CA SER A 201 -20.96 -42.32 -27.02
C SER A 201 -21.81 -41.45 -26.09
N SER A 202 -22.24 -40.23 -26.39
CA SER A 202 -22.64 -39.56 -27.64
C SER A 202 -23.10 -38.14 -27.28
N GLN A 203 -23.03 -37.19 -28.24
CA GLN A 203 -23.96 -36.04 -28.41
C GLN A 203 -23.99 -34.99 -27.26
N ASP A 204 -23.98 -33.68 -27.47
CA ASP A 204 -24.49 -32.84 -28.54
C ASP A 204 -23.75 -31.52 -28.56
N SER A 205 -23.56 -31.04 -29.79
CA SER A 205 -23.26 -29.67 -30.16
C SER A 205 -24.33 -28.70 -29.69
N ASN A 206 -23.93 -27.54 -29.15
CA ASN A 206 -24.68 -26.31 -29.37
C ASN A 206 -23.78 -25.07 -29.44
N LEU A 207 -24.03 -24.33 -30.51
CA LEU A 207 -23.31 -23.16 -30.97
C LEU A 207 -23.48 -21.97 -30.03
N ILE A 208 -22.37 -21.26 -29.81
CA ILE A 208 -22.34 -19.89 -29.33
C ILE A 208 -22.55 -18.98 -30.55
N SER A 209 -23.70 -18.29 -30.61
CA SER A 209 -23.93 -17.18 -31.54
C SER A 209 -23.85 -15.86 -30.78
N TYR A 210 -22.90 -15.03 -31.19
CA TYR A 210 -22.77 -13.63 -30.79
C TYR A 210 -23.62 -12.77 -31.74
N HIS A 211 -24.51 -11.95 -31.21
CA HIS A 211 -25.00 -10.76 -31.93
C HIS A 211 -25.25 -9.59 -30.96
N SER A 212 -24.27 -8.69 -30.96
CA SER A 212 -24.35 -7.23 -31.01
C SER A 212 -25.71 -6.58 -30.74
N SER A 213 -25.81 -5.86 -29.62
CA SER A 213 -26.81 -4.80 -29.42
C SER A 213 -26.22 -3.45 -29.86
N SER A 214 -26.83 -2.81 -30.83
CA SER A 214 -26.50 -1.45 -31.26
C SER A 214 -27.77 -0.63 -31.50
N LEU A 215 -27.64 0.66 -31.20
CA LEU A 215 -28.54 1.79 -31.47
C LEU A 215 -29.89 1.85 -30.74
N SER A 216 -29.94 2.74 -29.75
CA SER A 216 -31.11 3.63 -29.57
C SER A 216 -30.67 5.07 -29.89
N GLN A 217 -31.18 5.59 -31.00
CA GLN A 217 -31.25 7.02 -31.29
C GLN A 217 -32.65 7.47 -30.87
N SER A 218 -32.74 8.43 -29.96
CA SER A 218 -33.93 9.29 -29.85
C SER A 218 -33.48 10.73 -29.81
N ALA A 219 -33.87 11.43 -30.87
CA ALA A 219 -33.78 12.87 -31.03
C ALA A 219 -34.49 13.60 -29.89
N GLY A 220 -33.89 14.71 -29.47
CA GLY A 220 -34.48 15.69 -28.56
C GLY A 220 -34.02 17.06 -28.99
N ASP A 221 -34.78 17.67 -29.89
CA ASP A 221 -34.70 19.08 -30.25
C ASP A 221 -34.81 19.96 -29.00
N GLN A 222 -33.85 20.86 -28.80
CA GLN A 222 -34.13 22.12 -28.12
C GLN A 222 -33.47 23.29 -28.86
N VAL A 223 -34.33 23.97 -29.61
CA VAL A 223 -34.21 25.36 -30.03
C VAL A 223 -34.18 26.23 -28.77
N PHE A 224 -33.12 27.02 -28.55
CA PHE A 224 -33.27 28.30 -27.87
C PHE A 224 -32.34 29.35 -28.48
N SER A 225 -33.00 30.24 -29.21
CA SER A 225 -32.54 31.56 -29.63
C SER A 225 -32.27 32.43 -28.41
N GLY A 226 -31.18 33.20 -28.44
CA GLY A 226 -30.82 34.10 -27.34
C GLY A 226 -29.65 35.00 -27.68
N CYS A 227 -29.85 35.95 -28.59
CA CYS A 227 -29.02 37.15 -28.68
C CYS A 227 -29.06 37.91 -27.35
N ILE A 228 -27.90 38.15 -26.73
CA ILE A 228 -27.72 39.30 -25.83
C ILE A 228 -26.44 40.04 -26.22
N VAL A 229 -26.63 41.35 -26.24
CA VAL A 229 -25.84 42.45 -26.76
C VAL A 229 -25.06 43.13 -25.61
N ARG A 230 -23.95 43.81 -25.98
CA ARG A 230 -23.15 44.81 -25.21
C ARG A 230 -22.23 44.21 -24.12
N SER A 231 -21.02 44.73 -23.93
CA SER A 231 -20.72 46.15 -23.79
C SER A 231 -19.23 46.50 -24.04
N SER A 232 -19.06 47.79 -24.31
CA SER A 232 -17.88 48.58 -24.66
C SER A 232 -16.80 48.70 -23.57
N LYS A 233 -15.71 49.39 -23.99
CA LYS A 233 -14.59 50.03 -23.26
C LYS A 233 -13.31 49.19 -23.35
N GLN A 234 -12.16 49.72 -23.72
CA GLN A 234 -11.68 51.10 -23.77
C GLN A 234 -10.52 51.19 -24.77
#